data_AF-A0A179GX43-F1
#
_entry.id   AF-A0A179GX43-F1
#
_cell.length_a   1.000
_cell.length_b   1.000
_cell.length_c   1.000
_cell.angle_alpha   90.00
_cell.angle_beta   90.00
_cell.angle_gamma   90.00
#
_symmetry.space_group_name_H-M   'P 1'
#
loop_
_entity.id
_entity.type
_entity.pdbx_description
1 polymer ?
#
loop_
_entity_poly.entity_id
_entity_poly.type
_entity_poly.pdbx_seq_one_letter_code
_entity_poly.pdbx_strand_id
1 'polypeptide(L)'
;MAQTLNDSDGLANLRNLAQEVQRIASADKSIPIVFVPGFSGWGAPLFGAINYFGGEIDIPKLLVDEGYTVIVAPVAPISTNWERACELYRLLTFGQFSTVNPITGVIDEVYDVDIDYGTYFAGVPHAPDDTTPTGQTMTTGRRRAILYSNSPNFRNWSWGRKKKVHFVCHSQGGNTVRYLISLMANGAGALHPAYFSERSRQRAVGLVARYFATASFYAPERRAYDLQLDHWGIRRNAGETFQDMLDRMEAQNGPVWKWLNSDNNGLYDNSIEGVHNLSQNHNVINTSAKIFYFSLSFHATDPFPEAWPPWINAFAAIGWGILMAITSFRQFVEWVTGSVITRILQGLGYDLVLPNPGRYLPRQDVIPILLPSVYAMGSHELSQQQKNILGPNLGDWYQNDGVVNTESMIGPGNTASAIGSLPDFDFSIAGKRGIYWHLGVNSRMDHADEIGVFIDQNTVRLQIPWH
;
A
#
# COMPACT_ATOMS: atom_id res chain seq x y z
N MET A 1 36.25 6.88 8.57
CA MET A 1 35.48 6.18 9.61
C MET A 1 34.22 5.67 8.95
N ALA A 2 33.80 4.44 9.21
CA ALA A 2 32.51 3.93 8.71
C ALA A 2 31.39 4.83 9.25
N GLN A 3 30.45 5.25 8.41
CA GLN A 3 29.29 6.01 8.87
C GLN A 3 28.44 5.12 9.78
N THR A 4 28.06 5.64 10.95
CA THR A 4 27.19 4.93 11.88
C THR A 4 25.76 4.91 11.32
N LEU A 5 25.14 3.72 11.22
CA LEU A 5 23.76 3.53 10.77
C LEU A 5 22.74 3.72 11.93
N ASN A 6 22.97 4.73 12.77
CA ASN A 6 22.18 5.02 13.97
C ASN A 6 21.55 6.42 13.90
N ASP A 7 21.37 6.96 12.70
CA ASP A 7 20.67 8.23 12.52
C ASP A 7 19.19 8.06 12.89
N SER A 8 18.60 9.09 13.48
CA SER A 8 17.16 9.14 13.74
C SER A 8 16.34 9.20 12.44
N ASP A 9 16.91 9.73 11.35
CA ASP A 9 16.30 9.76 10.03
C ASP A 9 16.66 8.49 9.23
N GLY A 10 15.68 7.63 9.00
CA GLY A 10 15.90 6.39 8.27
C GLY A 10 16.39 6.57 6.83
N LEU A 11 16.11 7.71 6.17
CA LEU A 11 16.68 8.00 4.85
C LEU A 11 18.17 8.33 4.91
N ALA A 12 18.63 8.94 6.01
CA ALA A 12 20.05 9.14 6.24
C ALA A 12 20.77 7.79 6.41
N ASN A 13 20.17 6.86 7.18
CA ASN A 13 20.71 5.50 7.31
C ASN A 13 20.73 4.74 5.98
N LEU A 14 19.71 4.87 5.13
CA LEU A 14 19.69 4.28 3.79
C LEU A 14 20.83 4.83 2.92
N ARG A 15 21.02 6.15 2.89
CA ARG A 15 22.11 6.79 2.14
C ARG A 15 23.48 6.32 2.64
N ASN A 16 23.66 6.28 3.96
CA ASN A 16 24.91 5.82 4.57
C ASN A 16 25.17 4.35 4.23
N LEU A 17 24.17 3.48 4.35
CA LEU A 17 24.28 2.07 3.98
C LEU A 17 24.66 1.91 2.50
N ALA A 18 23.99 2.62 1.60
CA ALA A 18 24.29 2.56 0.17
C ALA A 18 25.73 3.00 -0.12
N GLN A 19 26.21 4.08 0.52
CA GLN A 19 27.59 4.55 0.38
C GLN A 19 28.60 3.52 0.87
N GLU A 20 28.36 2.86 2.01
CA GLU A 20 29.26 1.83 2.53
C GLU A 20 29.28 0.59 1.63
N VAL A 21 28.11 0.11 1.17
CA VAL A 21 28.01 -1.04 0.26
C VAL A 21 28.72 -0.77 -1.08
N GLN A 22 28.55 0.43 -1.63
CA GLN A 22 29.16 0.81 -2.92
C GLN A 22 30.70 0.87 -2.86
N ARG A 23 31.28 1.09 -1.68
CA ARG A 23 32.75 1.06 -1.50
C ARG A 23 33.34 -0.35 -1.54
N ILE A 24 32.55 -1.37 -1.17
CA ILE A 24 33.02 -2.74 -0.98
C ILE A 24 32.56 -3.70 -2.07
N ALA A 25 31.49 -3.36 -2.80
CA ALA A 25 30.94 -4.17 -3.87
C ALA A 25 30.48 -3.29 -5.04
N SER A 26 30.80 -3.72 -6.25
CA SER A 26 30.24 -3.12 -7.46
C SER A 26 28.77 -3.48 -7.61
N ALA A 27 27.94 -2.55 -8.09
CA ALA A 27 26.55 -2.82 -8.39
C ALA A 27 26.40 -3.92 -9.47
N ASP A 28 25.65 -4.97 -9.17
CA ASP A 28 25.29 -6.01 -10.14
C ASP A 28 24.06 -5.58 -10.94
N LYS A 29 24.29 -4.92 -12.08
CA LYS A 29 23.23 -4.44 -12.98
C LYS A 29 22.63 -5.56 -13.85
N SER A 30 23.05 -6.82 -13.68
CA SER A 30 22.48 -7.98 -14.38
C SER A 30 21.19 -8.49 -13.73
N ILE A 31 20.88 -8.02 -12.52
CA ILE A 31 19.65 -8.36 -11.79
C ILE A 31 18.67 -7.20 -11.92
N PRO A 32 17.47 -7.41 -12.49
CA PRO A 32 16.50 -6.33 -12.65
C PRO A 32 15.84 -5.95 -11.32
N ILE A 33 15.46 -4.68 -11.24
CA ILE A 33 14.63 -4.13 -10.16
C ILE A 33 13.17 -4.29 -10.57
N VAL A 34 12.34 -4.84 -9.70
CA VAL A 34 10.89 -5.00 -9.91
C VAL A 34 10.15 -4.07 -8.96
N PHE A 35 9.42 -3.13 -9.52
CA PHE A 35 8.56 -2.20 -8.80
C PHE A 35 7.17 -2.80 -8.62
N VAL A 36 6.74 -2.91 -7.36
CA VAL A 36 5.46 -3.50 -6.97
C VAL A 36 4.62 -2.44 -6.24
N PRO A 37 3.59 -1.88 -6.90
CA PRO A 37 2.77 -0.83 -6.31
C PRO A 37 1.87 -1.38 -5.18
N GLY A 38 1.34 -0.50 -4.34
CA GLY A 38 0.48 -0.86 -3.22
C GLY A 38 -1.02 -0.85 -3.51
N PHE A 39 -1.80 -0.62 -2.46
CA PHE A 39 -3.24 -0.41 -2.57
C PHE A 39 -3.50 0.88 -3.38
N SER A 40 -4.51 0.88 -4.23
CA SER A 40 -4.83 1.96 -5.19
C SER A 40 -3.75 2.28 -6.25
N GLY A 41 -2.75 1.42 -6.43
CA GLY A 41 -1.66 1.67 -7.37
C GLY A 41 -1.99 1.42 -8.84
N TRP A 42 -1.15 1.92 -9.73
CA TRP A 42 -1.29 1.74 -11.17
C TRP A 42 0.05 1.41 -11.84
N GLY A 43 -0.01 0.86 -13.06
CA GLY A 43 1.16 0.53 -13.87
C GLY A 43 1.60 1.69 -14.75
N ALA A 44 0.93 1.85 -15.90
CA ALA A 44 1.15 2.96 -16.80
C ALA A 44 0.65 4.29 -16.21
N PRO A 45 1.25 5.44 -16.55
CA PRO A 45 0.91 6.75 -15.98
C PRO A 45 -0.59 7.07 -16.03
N LEU A 46 -1.15 7.49 -14.89
CA LEU A 46 -2.51 8.02 -14.83
C LEU A 46 -2.60 9.32 -15.63
N PHE A 47 -3.68 9.42 -16.41
CA PHE A 47 -3.90 10.52 -17.37
C PHE A 47 -2.74 10.74 -18.34
N GLY A 48 -1.88 9.72 -18.54
CA GLY A 48 -0.72 9.79 -19.41
C GLY A 48 0.49 10.54 -18.84
N ALA A 49 0.43 11.04 -17.59
CA ALA A 49 1.48 11.90 -17.04
C ALA A 49 1.91 11.56 -15.61
N ILE A 50 1.04 10.94 -14.80
CA ILE A 50 1.33 10.72 -13.37
C ILE A 50 1.74 9.26 -13.15
N ASN A 51 3.03 9.01 -13.00
CA ASN A 51 3.57 7.70 -12.63
C ASN A 51 3.23 7.35 -11.18
N TYR A 52 3.00 6.06 -10.90
CA TYR A 52 2.87 5.61 -9.52
C TYR A 52 4.21 5.77 -8.80
N PHE A 53 5.28 5.22 -9.39
CA PHE A 53 6.65 5.42 -8.90
C PHE A 53 7.23 6.69 -9.52
N GLY A 54 6.90 7.83 -8.91
CA GLY A 54 7.58 9.11 -9.10
C GLY A 54 6.69 10.29 -9.49
N GLY A 55 5.36 10.11 -9.55
CA GLY A 55 4.45 11.20 -9.93
C GLY A 55 4.80 11.78 -11.31
N GLU A 56 5.16 13.05 -11.35
CA GLU A 56 5.60 13.74 -12.58
C GLU A 56 7.04 13.37 -12.98
N ILE A 57 7.83 12.81 -12.07
CA ILE A 57 9.19 12.32 -12.31
C ILE A 57 9.13 10.83 -12.64
N ASP A 58 9.74 10.41 -13.75
CA ASP A 58 9.82 8.99 -14.11
C ASP A 58 11.01 8.32 -13.40
N ILE A 59 10.80 7.82 -12.17
CA ILE A 59 11.83 7.11 -11.40
C ILE A 59 12.38 5.88 -12.16
N PRO A 60 11.55 5.02 -12.80
CA PRO A 60 12.05 3.94 -13.65
C PRO A 60 13.04 4.44 -14.71
N LYS A 61 12.74 5.54 -15.41
CA LYS A 61 13.63 6.15 -16.40
C LYS A 61 14.96 6.60 -15.78
N LEU A 62 14.93 7.27 -14.62
CA LEU A 62 16.15 7.69 -13.91
C LEU A 62 17.06 6.50 -13.59
N LEU A 63 16.49 5.38 -13.12
CA LEU A 63 17.25 4.16 -12.86
C LEU A 63 17.80 3.53 -14.15
N VAL A 64 17.06 3.58 -15.25
CA VAL A 64 17.54 3.11 -16.56
C VAL A 64 18.68 3.97 -17.10
N ASP A 65 18.64 5.28 -16.87
CA ASP A 65 19.72 6.20 -17.27
C ASP A 65 21.00 5.92 -16.46
N GLU A 66 20.86 5.45 -15.21
CA GLU A 66 21.95 4.89 -14.39
C GLU A 66 22.36 3.45 -14.81
N GLY A 67 21.74 2.87 -15.84
CA GLY A 67 22.07 1.57 -16.42
C GLY A 67 21.43 0.37 -15.74
N TYR A 68 20.46 0.57 -14.85
CA TYR A 68 19.66 -0.52 -14.29
C TYR A 68 18.58 -0.97 -15.29
N THR A 69 18.05 -2.17 -15.09
CA THR A 69 16.80 -2.60 -15.73
C THR A 69 15.69 -2.57 -14.69
N VAL A 70 14.57 -1.95 -15.04
CA VAL A 70 13.41 -1.83 -14.18
C VAL A 70 12.20 -2.50 -14.84
N ILE A 71 11.46 -3.28 -14.05
CA ILE A 71 10.20 -3.90 -14.46
C ILE A 71 9.12 -3.33 -13.52
N VAL A 72 8.11 -2.68 -14.09
CA VAL A 72 6.94 -2.22 -13.33
C VAL A 72 5.83 -3.25 -13.45
N ALA A 73 5.37 -3.78 -12.31
CA ALA A 73 4.34 -4.82 -12.26
C ALA A 73 2.95 -4.21 -11.99
N PRO A 74 2.05 -4.15 -13.00
CA PRO A 74 0.71 -3.60 -12.84
C PRO A 74 -0.23 -4.61 -12.17
N VAL A 75 -0.02 -4.89 -10.89
CA VAL A 75 -0.92 -5.75 -10.09
C VAL A 75 -2.20 -5.02 -9.68
N ALA A 76 -3.24 -5.77 -9.38
CA ALA A 76 -4.56 -5.27 -9.04
C ALA A 76 -4.55 -4.30 -7.84
N PRO A 77 -5.12 -3.09 -7.97
CA PRO A 77 -5.00 -2.04 -6.96
C PRO A 77 -5.73 -2.33 -5.65
N ILE A 78 -6.79 -3.14 -5.68
CA ILE A 78 -7.67 -3.35 -4.52
C ILE A 78 -7.97 -4.83 -4.23
N SER A 79 -7.28 -5.75 -4.90
CA SER A 79 -7.40 -7.19 -4.66
C SER A 79 -6.63 -7.67 -3.43
N THR A 80 -6.86 -8.93 -3.04
CA THR A 80 -6.08 -9.61 -2.00
C THR A 80 -4.61 -9.72 -2.36
N ASN A 81 -3.76 -9.95 -1.35
CA ASN A 81 -2.37 -10.32 -1.54
C ASN A 81 -2.22 -11.66 -2.26
N TRP A 82 -3.19 -12.58 -2.16
CA TRP A 82 -3.20 -13.82 -2.94
C TRP A 82 -3.31 -13.53 -4.43
N GLU A 83 -4.37 -12.82 -4.84
CA GLU A 83 -4.61 -12.45 -6.24
C GLU A 83 -3.41 -11.69 -6.80
N ARG A 84 -2.95 -10.66 -6.08
CA ARG A 84 -1.81 -9.84 -6.49
C ARG A 84 -0.50 -10.65 -6.57
N ALA A 85 -0.31 -11.67 -5.73
CA ALA A 85 0.84 -12.56 -5.80
C ALA A 85 0.78 -13.50 -7.02
N CYS A 86 -0.39 -14.07 -7.33
CA CYS A 86 -0.62 -14.84 -8.55
C CYS A 86 -0.35 -14.00 -9.80
N GLU A 87 -0.86 -12.76 -9.81
CA GLU A 87 -0.63 -11.80 -10.88
C GLU A 87 0.86 -11.48 -11.03
N LEU A 88 1.53 -11.09 -9.95
CA LEU A 88 2.96 -10.77 -9.97
C LEU A 88 3.80 -11.95 -10.47
N TYR A 89 3.52 -13.16 -9.99
CA TYR A 89 4.20 -14.37 -10.45
C TYR A 89 4.01 -14.56 -11.96
N ARG A 90 2.77 -14.45 -12.44
CA ARG A 90 2.44 -14.64 -13.84
C ARG A 90 3.10 -13.59 -14.72
N LEU A 91 3.01 -12.32 -14.35
CA LEU A 91 3.62 -11.18 -15.05
C LEU A 91 5.14 -11.37 -15.23
N LEU A 92 5.83 -11.87 -14.20
CA LEU A 92 7.27 -12.06 -14.24
C LEU A 92 7.70 -13.34 -14.96
N THR A 93 6.86 -14.38 -14.96
CA THR A 93 7.17 -15.68 -15.60
C THR A 93 6.69 -15.76 -17.05
N PHE A 94 5.82 -14.85 -17.49
CA PHE A 94 5.26 -14.84 -18.85
C PHE A 94 6.33 -14.67 -19.94
N GLY A 95 7.40 -13.94 -19.64
CA GLY A 95 8.55 -13.78 -20.54
C GLY A 95 8.34 -12.77 -21.66
N GLN A 96 7.25 -12.00 -21.61
CA GLN A 96 6.94 -10.92 -22.54
C GLN A 96 6.46 -9.69 -21.76
N PHE A 97 6.79 -8.51 -22.27
CA PHE A 97 6.54 -7.23 -21.61
C PHE A 97 5.81 -6.26 -22.54
N SER A 98 5.11 -5.32 -21.93
CA SER A 98 4.84 -4.00 -22.53
C SER A 98 6.16 -3.22 -22.56
N THR A 99 6.34 -2.33 -23.54
CA THR A 99 7.62 -1.61 -23.70
C THR A 99 7.41 -0.11 -23.68
N VAL A 100 8.46 0.62 -23.33
CA VAL A 100 8.44 2.08 -23.29
C VAL A 100 9.23 2.61 -24.47
N ASN A 101 8.65 3.56 -25.20
CA ASN A 101 9.35 4.28 -26.24
C ASN A 101 10.45 5.14 -25.58
N PRO A 102 11.74 4.91 -25.88
CA PRO A 102 12.84 5.58 -25.17
C PRO A 102 12.95 7.08 -25.49
N ILE A 103 12.30 7.55 -26.57
CA ILE A 103 12.32 8.95 -26.99
C ILE A 103 11.14 9.71 -26.40
N THR A 104 9.94 9.12 -26.46
CA THR A 104 8.70 9.83 -26.08
C THR A 104 8.22 9.49 -24.66
N GLY A 105 8.75 8.44 -24.04
CA GLY A 105 8.27 7.92 -22.75
C GLY A 105 6.89 7.22 -22.84
N VAL A 106 6.30 7.13 -24.03
CA VAL A 106 4.99 6.50 -24.23
C VAL A 106 5.11 4.99 -24.05
N ILE A 107 4.21 4.42 -23.26
CA ILE A 107 4.13 2.98 -23.01
C ILE A 107 3.24 2.34 -24.08
N ASP A 108 3.78 1.34 -24.77
CA ASP A 108 3.04 0.44 -25.65
C ASP A 108 2.51 -0.73 -24.82
N GLU A 109 1.30 -0.55 -24.28
CA GLU A 109 0.65 -1.54 -23.42
C GLU A 109 0.06 -2.70 -24.24
N VAL A 110 0.38 -3.93 -23.82
CA VAL A 110 -0.20 -5.16 -24.40
C VAL A 110 -1.05 -5.88 -23.35
N TYR A 111 -2.20 -6.40 -23.79
CA TYR A 111 -3.27 -6.96 -22.97
C TYR A 111 -3.57 -8.42 -23.37
N ASP A 112 -2.71 -9.35 -22.96
CA ASP A 112 -2.78 -10.77 -23.35
C ASP A 112 -2.29 -11.73 -22.26
N VAL A 113 -2.18 -11.24 -21.02
CA VAL A 113 -1.77 -12.07 -19.89
C VAL A 113 -2.99 -12.75 -19.30
N ASP A 114 -3.04 -14.06 -19.41
CA ASP A 114 -4.01 -14.88 -18.69
C ASP A 114 -3.46 -15.27 -17.32
N ILE A 115 -4.30 -15.20 -16.29
CA ILE A 115 -3.95 -15.38 -14.88
C ILE A 115 -4.91 -16.40 -14.26
N ASP A 116 -4.34 -17.38 -13.55
CA ASP A 116 -5.06 -18.39 -12.79
C ASP A 116 -4.79 -18.19 -11.30
N TYR A 117 -5.87 -17.97 -10.54
CA TYR A 117 -5.88 -17.78 -9.10
C TYR A 117 -6.04 -19.11 -8.33
N GLY A 118 -6.20 -20.23 -9.03
CA GLY A 118 -6.36 -21.56 -8.44
C GLY A 118 -7.66 -21.73 -7.67
N THR A 119 -7.72 -22.69 -6.76
CA THR A 119 -8.94 -23.00 -5.98
C THR A 119 -9.15 -22.09 -4.77
N TYR A 120 -8.52 -20.91 -4.74
CA TYR A 120 -8.54 -20.01 -3.58
C TYR A 120 -9.95 -19.58 -3.17
N PHE A 121 -10.85 -19.40 -4.14
CA PHE A 121 -12.24 -19.00 -3.90
C PHE A 121 -13.19 -20.19 -3.68
N ALA A 122 -12.72 -21.43 -3.74
CA ALA A 122 -13.57 -22.62 -3.65
C ALA A 122 -14.15 -22.79 -2.23
N GLY A 123 -15.47 -22.94 -2.13
CA GLY A 123 -16.16 -23.12 -0.84
C GLY A 123 -16.27 -21.87 0.03
N VAL A 124 -15.88 -20.70 -0.50
CA VAL A 124 -16.00 -19.42 0.21
C VAL A 124 -17.41 -18.86 0.01
N PRO A 125 -18.14 -18.52 1.10
CA PRO A 125 -19.41 -17.81 0.98
C PRO A 125 -19.23 -16.51 0.19
N HIS A 126 -20.11 -16.26 -0.79
CA HIS A 126 -20.08 -15.04 -1.61
C HIS A 126 -18.90 -14.93 -2.59
N ALA A 127 -18.29 -16.05 -2.99
CA ALA A 127 -17.30 -16.10 -4.06
C ALA A 127 -17.83 -15.54 -5.41
N PRO A 128 -16.91 -15.15 -6.33
CA PRO A 128 -17.22 -14.59 -7.66
C PRO A 128 -18.36 -15.27 -8.44
N ASP A 129 -18.51 -16.59 -8.29
CA ASP A 129 -19.64 -17.34 -8.84
C ASP A 129 -20.01 -18.54 -7.96
N ASP A 130 -20.86 -18.27 -6.98
CA ASP A 130 -21.57 -19.23 -6.10
C ASP A 130 -22.51 -20.18 -6.88
N THR A 131 -22.87 -19.85 -8.13
CA THR A 131 -23.85 -20.61 -8.92
C THR A 131 -23.24 -21.67 -9.83
N THR A 132 -21.92 -21.73 -9.98
CA THR A 132 -21.21 -22.83 -10.65
C THR A 132 -20.14 -23.44 -9.75
N PRO A 133 -19.89 -24.77 -9.80
CA PRO A 133 -18.86 -25.43 -8.99
C PRO A 133 -17.41 -24.93 -9.23
N THR A 134 -17.19 -24.02 -10.18
CA THR A 134 -15.86 -23.57 -10.62
C THR A 134 -15.66 -22.06 -10.56
N GLY A 135 -16.45 -21.34 -9.74
CA GLY A 135 -16.30 -19.92 -9.38
C GLY A 135 -15.13 -19.21 -10.06
N GLN A 136 -15.35 -18.40 -11.12
CA GLN A 136 -14.29 -17.90 -12.03
C GLN A 136 -12.91 -17.71 -11.36
N THR A 137 -12.04 -18.71 -11.49
CA THR A 137 -10.69 -18.73 -10.90
C THR A 137 -9.64 -18.16 -11.83
N MET A 138 -10.05 -17.69 -13.01
CA MET A 138 -9.16 -17.21 -14.05
C MET A 138 -9.63 -15.88 -14.60
N THR A 139 -8.68 -15.07 -15.02
CA THR A 139 -8.93 -13.86 -15.80
C THR A 139 -8.04 -13.85 -17.04
N THR A 140 -8.52 -13.25 -18.13
CA THR A 140 -7.84 -13.27 -19.43
C THR A 140 -7.63 -11.86 -19.96
N GLY A 141 -6.64 -11.69 -20.84
CA GLY A 141 -6.37 -10.39 -21.48
C GLY A 141 -5.91 -9.30 -20.50
N ARG A 142 -5.19 -9.68 -19.44
CA ARG A 142 -4.62 -8.71 -18.48
C ARG A 142 -3.37 -8.05 -19.06
N ARG A 143 -3.02 -6.89 -18.49
CA ARG A 143 -1.84 -6.10 -18.87
C ARG A 143 -0.56 -6.91 -18.66
N ARG A 144 0.40 -6.79 -19.57
CA ARG A 144 1.78 -7.24 -19.32
C ARG A 144 2.50 -6.32 -18.33
N ALA A 145 3.53 -6.84 -17.67
CA ALA A 145 4.48 -6.00 -16.96
C ALA A 145 5.20 -5.07 -17.94
N ILE A 146 5.60 -3.89 -17.48
CA ILE A 146 6.23 -2.87 -18.31
C ILE A 146 7.73 -2.94 -18.11
N LEU A 147 8.48 -3.15 -19.19
CA LEU A 147 9.94 -3.21 -19.17
C LEU A 147 10.55 -1.86 -19.53
N TYR A 148 11.36 -1.34 -18.61
CA TYR A 148 12.26 -0.22 -18.81
C TYR A 148 13.69 -0.76 -18.85
N SER A 149 14.31 -0.79 -20.04
CA SER A 149 15.69 -1.24 -20.19
C SER A 149 16.34 -0.70 -21.46
N ASN A 150 17.61 -0.28 -21.34
CA ASN A 150 18.49 -0.04 -22.47
C ASN A 150 19.17 -1.32 -22.99
N SER A 151 18.99 -2.45 -22.30
CA SER A 151 19.65 -3.71 -22.63
C SER A 151 18.74 -4.65 -23.42
N PRO A 152 19.17 -5.14 -24.59
CA PRO A 152 18.38 -6.08 -25.39
C PRO A 152 18.20 -7.43 -24.69
N ASN A 153 19.05 -7.76 -23.71
CA ASN A 153 19.04 -9.05 -23.00
C ASN A 153 17.76 -9.26 -22.17
N PHE A 154 17.01 -8.19 -21.88
CA PHE A 154 15.79 -8.27 -21.08
C PHE A 154 14.50 -8.39 -21.88
N ARG A 155 14.54 -8.24 -23.21
CA ARG A 155 13.33 -8.26 -24.07
C ARG A 155 12.51 -9.54 -23.93
N ASN A 156 13.20 -10.68 -23.79
CA ASN A 156 12.59 -12.01 -23.61
C ASN A 156 12.96 -12.60 -22.25
N TRP A 157 13.28 -11.76 -21.27
CA TRP A 157 13.62 -12.23 -19.94
C TRP A 157 12.37 -12.76 -19.24
N SER A 158 12.52 -13.85 -18.51
CA SER A 158 11.49 -14.43 -17.68
C SER A 158 12.09 -14.80 -16.33
N TRP A 159 11.32 -14.62 -15.28
CA TRP A 159 11.73 -14.98 -13.94
C TRP A 159 11.80 -16.49 -13.78
N GLY A 160 12.77 -16.96 -13.00
CA GLY A 160 12.95 -18.37 -12.76
C GLY A 160 14.06 -18.65 -11.75
N ARG A 161 14.23 -19.91 -11.36
CA ARG A 161 15.11 -20.32 -10.25
C ARG A 161 16.56 -19.79 -10.32
N LYS A 162 17.08 -19.56 -11.52
CA LYS A 162 18.46 -19.06 -11.75
C LYS A 162 18.55 -17.56 -12.07
N LYS A 163 17.41 -16.90 -12.27
CA LYS A 163 17.32 -15.48 -12.66
C LYS A 163 16.69 -14.71 -11.49
N LYS A 164 17.53 -14.01 -10.72
CA LYS A 164 17.09 -13.27 -9.52
C LYS A 164 16.42 -11.95 -9.92
N VAL A 165 15.76 -11.32 -8.93
CA VAL A 165 15.19 -9.98 -9.02
C VAL A 165 15.39 -9.25 -7.69
N HIS A 166 15.42 -7.92 -7.72
CA HIS A 166 15.32 -7.07 -6.54
C HIS A 166 13.92 -6.46 -6.49
N PHE A 167 13.12 -6.77 -5.47
CA PHE A 167 11.81 -6.14 -5.31
C PHE A 167 11.95 -4.82 -4.54
N VAL A 168 11.37 -3.76 -5.09
CA VAL A 168 11.11 -2.50 -4.38
C VAL A 168 9.60 -2.33 -4.31
N CYS A 169 9.09 -2.27 -3.10
CA CYS A 169 7.67 -2.34 -2.81
C CYS A 169 7.23 -1.10 -2.04
N HIS A 170 6.03 -0.63 -2.32
CA HIS A 170 5.38 0.44 -1.57
C HIS A 170 4.02 -0.04 -1.04
N SER A 171 3.65 0.38 0.18
CA SER A 171 2.33 0.09 0.79
C SER A 171 1.99 -1.42 0.75
N GLN A 172 0.79 -1.83 0.32
CA GLN A 172 0.39 -3.24 0.21
C GLN A 172 1.33 -4.11 -0.67
N GLY A 173 2.15 -3.51 -1.54
CA GLY A 173 3.13 -4.22 -2.38
C GLY A 173 4.10 -5.07 -1.56
N GLY A 174 4.46 -4.64 -0.34
CA GLY A 174 5.32 -5.39 0.57
C GLY A 174 4.69 -6.72 1.00
N ASN A 175 3.42 -6.67 1.41
CA ASN A 175 2.65 -7.87 1.78
C ASN A 175 2.42 -8.79 0.58
N THR A 176 2.21 -8.24 -0.61
CA THR A 176 2.06 -9.00 -1.86
C THR A 176 3.31 -9.83 -2.17
N VAL A 177 4.50 -9.21 -2.12
CA VAL A 177 5.77 -9.92 -2.37
C VAL A 177 6.06 -10.95 -1.28
N ARG A 178 5.76 -10.63 -0.01
CA ARG A 178 5.90 -11.59 1.09
C ARG A 178 5.02 -12.82 0.87
N TYR A 179 3.78 -12.61 0.43
CA TYR A 179 2.85 -13.70 0.11
C TYR A 179 3.35 -14.56 -1.05
N LEU A 180 3.79 -13.92 -2.14
CA LEU A 180 4.40 -14.60 -3.29
C LEU A 180 5.59 -15.49 -2.89
N ILE A 181 6.51 -14.95 -2.08
CA ILE A 181 7.67 -15.69 -1.58
C ILE A 181 7.20 -16.94 -0.82
N SER A 182 6.13 -16.84 -0.03
CA SER A 182 5.59 -17.98 0.68
C SER A 182 4.95 -19.02 -0.23
N LEU A 183 4.13 -18.61 -1.19
CA LEU A 183 3.53 -19.51 -2.16
C LEU A 183 4.62 -20.29 -2.93
N MET A 184 5.72 -19.63 -3.27
CA MET A 184 6.86 -20.26 -3.93
C MET A 184 7.66 -21.20 -3.03
N ALA A 185 7.68 -20.96 -1.71
CA ALA A 185 8.40 -21.78 -0.75
C ALA A 185 7.59 -23.02 -0.33
N ASN A 186 6.28 -22.87 -0.12
CA ASN A 186 5.44 -23.85 0.58
C ASN A 186 4.25 -24.38 -0.25
N GLY A 187 3.90 -23.76 -1.38
CA GLY A 187 2.69 -24.10 -2.15
C GLY A 187 1.39 -23.49 -1.59
N ALA A 188 0.27 -23.77 -2.25
CA ALA A 188 -1.02 -23.08 -2.16
C ALA A 188 -2.10 -23.90 -1.42
N GLY A 189 -1.89 -24.21 -0.13
CA GLY A 189 -2.89 -24.88 0.72
C GLY A 189 -4.16 -24.04 0.98
N ALA A 190 -5.30 -24.71 1.21
CA ALA A 190 -6.66 -24.11 1.29
C ALA A 190 -6.94 -23.34 2.61
N LEU A 191 -7.68 -22.21 2.52
CA LEU A 191 -7.90 -21.28 3.65
C LEU A 191 -9.34 -20.73 3.73
N HIS A 192 -9.75 -20.36 4.96
CA HIS A 192 -11.12 -20.36 5.53
C HIS A 192 -11.57 -18.96 6.05
N PRO A 193 -12.89 -18.65 6.16
CA PRO A 193 -13.39 -17.28 6.42
C PRO A 193 -13.82 -16.96 7.88
N ALA A 194 -13.85 -15.65 8.24
CA ALA A 194 -14.82 -14.93 9.08
C ALA A 194 -14.30 -13.53 9.54
N TYR A 195 -14.99 -12.40 9.24
CA TYR A 195 -15.93 -11.62 10.10
C TYR A 195 -16.18 -10.18 9.55
N PHE A 196 -17.42 -9.64 9.64
CA PHE A 196 -17.86 -8.29 10.09
C PHE A 196 -19.38 -8.08 9.79
N SER A 197 -20.06 -7.18 10.52
CA SER A 197 -21.53 -7.05 10.66
C SER A 197 -22.27 -6.15 9.64
N GLU A 198 -23.60 -6.29 9.57
CA GLU A 198 -24.42 -6.15 8.35
C GLU A 198 -25.12 -4.78 8.13
N ARG A 199 -25.17 -3.87 9.12
CA ARG A 199 -26.16 -2.76 9.09
C ARG A 199 -25.73 -1.42 8.47
N SER A 200 -24.46 -1.22 8.11
CA SER A 200 -23.98 -0.02 7.37
C SER A 200 -23.73 -0.29 5.87
N ARG A 201 -23.79 -1.55 5.42
CA ARG A 201 -23.24 -1.97 4.12
C ARG A 201 -24.08 -1.63 2.90
N GLN A 202 -25.41 -1.59 2.96
CA GLN A 202 -26.22 -1.37 1.76
C GLN A 202 -26.00 0.01 1.12
N ARG A 203 -25.75 1.06 1.93
CA ARG A 203 -25.40 2.40 1.42
C ARG A 203 -23.96 2.44 0.85
N ALA A 204 -23.03 1.70 1.45
CA ALA A 204 -21.65 1.58 0.96
C ALA A 204 -21.58 0.78 -0.36
N VAL A 205 -22.36 -0.30 -0.50
CA VAL A 205 -22.44 -1.11 -1.72
C VAL A 205 -22.86 -0.25 -2.90
N GLY A 206 -23.88 0.60 -2.76
CA GLY A 206 -24.31 1.51 -3.83
C GLY A 206 -23.21 2.47 -4.29
N LEU A 207 -22.49 3.10 -3.36
CA LEU A 207 -21.40 4.03 -3.70
C LEU A 207 -20.20 3.32 -4.35
N VAL A 208 -19.78 2.17 -3.81
CA VAL A 208 -18.69 1.36 -4.36
C VAL A 208 -19.10 0.79 -5.73
N ALA A 209 -20.34 0.36 -5.90
CA ALA A 209 -20.88 -0.16 -7.15
C ALA A 209 -20.87 0.90 -8.25
N ARG A 210 -21.24 2.14 -7.95
CA ARG A 210 -21.15 3.26 -8.91
C ARG A 210 -19.72 3.54 -9.35
N TYR A 211 -18.79 3.56 -8.41
CA TYR A 211 -17.38 3.74 -8.71
C TYR A 211 -16.85 2.60 -9.58
N PHE A 212 -17.12 1.35 -9.20
CA PHE A 212 -16.69 0.16 -9.95
C PHE A 212 -17.34 0.09 -11.34
N ALA A 213 -18.62 0.47 -11.47
CA ALA A 213 -19.32 0.54 -12.75
C ALA A 213 -18.63 1.53 -13.68
N THR A 214 -18.31 2.72 -13.15
CA THR A 214 -17.61 3.78 -13.89
C THR A 214 -16.21 3.35 -14.33
N ALA A 215 -15.44 2.73 -13.43
CA ALA A 215 -14.08 2.29 -13.71
C ALA A 215 -14.01 1.09 -14.68
N SER A 216 -15.03 0.22 -14.67
CA SER A 216 -15.00 -1.07 -15.41
C SER A 216 -15.95 -1.14 -16.62
N PHE A 217 -16.64 -0.04 -16.99
CA PHE A 217 -17.62 -0.05 -18.09
C PHE A 217 -16.97 -0.35 -19.46
N TYR A 218 -15.76 0.15 -19.70
CA TYR A 218 -15.04 -0.15 -20.92
C TYR A 218 -14.19 -1.43 -20.80
N ALA A 219 -13.81 -2.00 -21.93
CA ALA A 219 -12.83 -3.08 -21.98
C ALA A 219 -11.47 -2.61 -21.38
N PRO A 220 -10.65 -3.51 -20.80
CA PRO A 220 -9.45 -3.14 -20.03
C PRO A 220 -8.52 -2.13 -20.72
N GLU A 221 -8.37 -2.24 -22.03
CA GLU A 221 -7.53 -1.37 -22.87
C GLU A 221 -8.04 0.07 -23.02
N ARG A 222 -9.28 0.34 -22.60
CA ARG A 222 -9.91 1.67 -22.62
C ARG A 222 -10.20 2.21 -21.21
N ARG A 223 -9.83 1.49 -20.15
CA ARG A 223 -10.05 1.93 -18.77
C ARG A 223 -8.96 2.92 -18.38
N ALA A 224 -9.36 4.14 -18.00
CA ALA A 224 -8.45 5.14 -17.43
C ALA A 224 -7.80 4.64 -16.13
N TYR A 225 -8.53 3.82 -15.36
CA TYR A 225 -8.04 3.14 -14.17
C TYR A 225 -8.64 1.74 -14.12
N ASP A 226 -7.82 0.71 -14.31
CA ASP A 226 -8.27 -0.69 -14.34
C ASP A 226 -8.18 -1.32 -12.94
N LEU A 227 -9.34 -1.61 -12.35
CA LEU A 227 -9.46 -2.26 -11.05
C LEU A 227 -9.01 -3.72 -11.04
N GLN A 228 -8.93 -4.35 -12.22
CA GLN A 228 -8.52 -5.75 -12.40
C GLN A 228 -9.44 -6.80 -11.76
N LEU A 229 -10.69 -6.42 -11.44
CA LEU A 229 -11.68 -7.26 -10.76
C LEU A 229 -12.61 -8.03 -11.72
N ASP A 230 -12.21 -8.23 -12.98
CA ASP A 230 -13.04 -8.89 -13.99
C ASP A 230 -13.51 -10.29 -13.58
N HIS A 231 -12.67 -11.03 -12.85
CA HIS A 231 -12.98 -12.37 -12.35
C HIS A 231 -14.08 -12.38 -11.28
N TRP A 232 -14.31 -11.27 -10.57
CA TRP A 232 -15.46 -11.06 -9.68
C TRP A 232 -16.76 -10.76 -10.45
N GLY A 233 -16.74 -10.75 -11.78
CA GLY A 233 -17.84 -10.24 -12.60
C GLY A 233 -17.97 -8.71 -12.56
N ILE A 234 -16.97 -8.00 -12.02
CA ILE A 234 -16.90 -6.53 -11.95
C ILE A 234 -16.34 -6.00 -13.28
N ARG A 235 -17.13 -6.22 -14.34
CA ARG A 235 -16.85 -5.86 -15.73
C ARG A 235 -18.15 -5.68 -16.48
N ARG A 236 -18.13 -4.98 -17.60
CA ARG A 236 -19.27 -4.89 -18.51
C ARG A 236 -19.51 -6.23 -19.23
N ASN A 237 -20.75 -6.69 -19.26
CA ASN A 237 -21.16 -7.83 -20.08
C ASN A 237 -21.34 -7.44 -21.55
N ALA A 238 -21.25 -8.41 -22.46
CA ALA A 238 -21.47 -8.15 -23.89
C ALA A 238 -22.88 -7.58 -24.13
N GLY A 239 -22.94 -6.42 -24.80
CA GLY A 239 -24.21 -5.74 -25.11
C GLY A 239 -24.86 -4.98 -23.94
N GLU A 240 -24.31 -5.06 -22.73
CA GLU A 240 -24.88 -4.44 -21.53
C GLU A 240 -24.81 -2.91 -21.59
N THR A 241 -25.88 -2.20 -21.22
CA THR A 241 -25.83 -0.73 -21.10
C THR A 241 -25.15 -0.32 -19.79
N PHE A 242 -24.79 0.96 -19.64
CA PHE A 242 -24.22 1.42 -18.36
C PHE A 242 -25.21 1.27 -17.21
N GLN A 243 -26.50 1.54 -17.47
CA GLN A 243 -27.54 1.41 -16.45
C GLN A 243 -27.74 -0.06 -16.05
N ASP A 244 -27.80 -0.98 -17.01
CA ASP A 244 -27.94 -2.42 -16.70
C ASP A 244 -26.74 -2.94 -15.89
N MET A 245 -25.52 -2.49 -16.22
CA MET A 245 -24.32 -2.81 -15.46
C MET A 245 -24.39 -2.27 -14.03
N LEU A 246 -24.84 -1.02 -13.86
CA LEU A 246 -24.98 -0.40 -12.55
C LEU A 246 -26.02 -1.13 -11.69
N ASP A 247 -27.19 -1.44 -12.25
CA ASP A 247 -28.25 -2.18 -11.56
C ASP A 247 -27.76 -3.56 -11.10
N ARG A 248 -26.99 -4.26 -11.96
CA ARG A 248 -26.35 -5.54 -11.61
C ARG A 248 -25.29 -5.39 -10.52
N MET A 249 -24.49 -4.32 -10.53
CA MET A 249 -23.47 -4.08 -9.52
C MET A 249 -24.05 -3.70 -8.16
N GLU A 250 -25.13 -2.91 -8.13
CA GLU A 250 -25.84 -2.49 -6.91
C GLU A 250 -26.72 -3.61 -6.31
N ALA A 251 -27.04 -4.65 -7.08
CA ALA A 251 -27.92 -5.73 -6.65
C ALA A 251 -27.43 -6.44 -5.37
N GLN A 252 -28.39 -6.83 -4.52
CA GLN A 252 -28.12 -7.71 -3.38
C GLN A 252 -27.57 -9.05 -3.90
N ASN A 253 -26.48 -9.54 -3.29
CA ASN A 253 -25.70 -10.68 -3.79
C ASN A 253 -25.08 -10.49 -5.20
N GLY A 254 -25.10 -9.26 -5.73
CA GLY A 254 -24.37 -8.88 -6.93
C GLY A 254 -22.85 -8.89 -6.71
N PRO A 255 -22.05 -8.70 -7.77
CA PRO A 255 -20.60 -8.86 -7.73
C PRO A 255 -19.91 -7.92 -6.72
N VAL A 256 -20.37 -6.67 -6.59
CA VAL A 256 -19.81 -5.70 -5.64
C VAL A 256 -20.21 -6.02 -4.21
N TRP A 257 -21.46 -6.42 -4.00
CA TRP A 257 -21.92 -6.89 -2.70
C TRP A 257 -21.11 -8.11 -2.25
N LYS A 258 -20.86 -9.07 -3.14
CA LYS A 258 -20.07 -10.28 -2.89
C LYS A 258 -18.63 -9.95 -2.50
N TRP A 259 -17.98 -9.08 -3.28
CA TRP A 259 -16.63 -8.62 -2.99
C TRP A 259 -16.54 -7.93 -1.61
N LEU A 260 -17.46 -7.00 -1.30
CA LEU A 260 -17.50 -6.27 -0.02
C LEU A 260 -17.86 -7.12 1.20
N ASN A 261 -18.60 -8.22 1.01
CA ASN A 261 -19.00 -9.12 2.10
C ASN A 261 -18.10 -10.36 2.23
N SER A 262 -17.03 -10.44 1.43
CA SER A 262 -15.99 -11.46 1.58
C SER A 262 -14.79 -10.92 2.38
N ASP A 263 -13.99 -11.82 2.93
CA ASP A 263 -12.65 -11.50 3.45
C ASP A 263 -11.60 -11.52 2.32
N ASN A 264 -12.02 -11.68 1.06
CA ASN A 264 -11.16 -11.80 -0.11
C ASN A 264 -11.10 -10.48 -0.89
N ASN A 265 -10.69 -9.43 -0.21
CA ASN A 265 -10.44 -8.13 -0.83
C ASN A 265 -9.27 -7.40 -0.16
N GLY A 266 -8.74 -6.38 -0.83
CA GLY A 266 -7.64 -5.57 -0.31
C GLY A 266 -8.00 -4.77 0.95
N LEU A 267 -9.28 -4.49 1.23
CA LEU A 267 -9.67 -3.78 2.46
C LEU A 267 -9.43 -4.67 3.69
N TYR A 268 -9.84 -5.95 3.60
CA TYR A 268 -9.58 -6.93 4.65
C TYR A 268 -8.09 -7.17 4.82
N ASP A 269 -7.36 -7.40 3.73
CA ASP A 269 -5.92 -7.70 3.76
C ASP A 269 -5.04 -6.57 4.31
N ASN A 270 -5.53 -5.32 4.33
CA ASN A 270 -4.86 -4.17 4.95
C ASN A 270 -5.38 -3.84 6.36
N SER A 271 -6.37 -4.59 6.88
CA SER A 271 -6.81 -4.46 8.28
C SER A 271 -5.82 -5.10 9.26
N ILE A 272 -5.91 -4.73 10.54
CA ILE A 272 -5.09 -5.34 11.61
C ILE A 272 -5.30 -6.85 11.64
N GLU A 273 -6.56 -7.28 11.54
CA GLU A 273 -6.98 -8.67 11.50
C GLU A 273 -6.43 -9.41 10.28
N GLY A 274 -6.56 -8.83 9.08
CA GLY A 274 -6.07 -9.43 7.84
C GLY A 274 -4.55 -9.59 7.81
N VAL A 275 -3.80 -8.55 8.19
CA VAL A 275 -2.33 -8.62 8.28
C VAL A 275 -1.89 -9.62 9.35
N HIS A 276 -2.58 -9.68 10.48
CA HIS A 276 -2.29 -10.68 11.52
C HIS A 276 -2.56 -12.10 11.03
N ASN A 277 -3.75 -12.36 10.48
CA ASN A 277 -4.13 -13.68 9.96
C ASN A 277 -3.19 -14.14 8.86
N LEU A 278 -2.73 -13.22 8.01
CA LEU A 278 -1.68 -13.46 7.03
C LEU A 278 -0.38 -13.96 7.68
N SER A 279 0.05 -13.33 8.77
CA SER A 279 1.28 -13.67 9.50
C SER A 279 1.20 -14.96 10.33
N GLN A 280 0.00 -15.35 10.78
CA GLN A 280 -0.25 -16.56 11.57
C GLN A 280 -0.52 -17.80 10.72
N ASN A 281 -0.73 -17.60 9.42
CA ASN A 281 -1.02 -18.69 8.52
C ASN A 281 0.20 -19.61 8.40
N HIS A 282 0.04 -20.89 8.77
CA HIS A 282 1.11 -21.88 8.71
C HIS A 282 1.67 -22.12 7.30
N ASN A 283 0.93 -21.72 6.26
CA ASN A 283 1.38 -21.77 4.87
C ASN A 283 2.10 -20.49 4.42
N VAL A 284 2.18 -19.46 5.27
CA VAL A 284 2.85 -18.17 5.03
C VAL A 284 4.15 -18.09 5.83
N ILE A 285 5.30 -17.95 5.15
CA ILE A 285 6.57 -17.61 5.81
C ILE A 285 6.68 -16.09 5.95
N ASN A 286 7.01 -15.63 7.16
CA ASN A 286 7.24 -14.22 7.42
C ASN A 286 8.55 -13.72 6.78
N THR A 287 9.58 -14.56 6.76
CA THR A 287 10.86 -14.32 6.09
C THR A 287 11.45 -15.60 5.51
N SER A 288 12.29 -15.47 4.48
CA SER A 288 13.10 -16.55 3.92
C SER A 288 14.58 -16.35 4.25
N ALA A 289 15.25 -17.37 4.79
CA ALA A 289 16.70 -17.36 5.06
C ALA A 289 17.57 -17.19 3.79
N LYS A 290 16.96 -17.16 2.59
CA LYS A 290 17.65 -16.96 1.30
C LYS A 290 17.56 -15.53 0.78
N ILE A 291 16.81 -14.64 1.45
CA ILE A 291 16.45 -13.31 0.95
C ILE A 291 16.93 -12.24 1.93
N PHE A 292 17.41 -11.13 1.40
CA PHE A 292 17.65 -9.90 2.16
C PHE A 292 16.36 -9.08 2.24
N TYR A 293 16.04 -8.61 3.43
CA TYR A 293 14.89 -7.74 3.65
C TYR A 293 15.37 -6.43 4.27
N PHE A 294 14.87 -5.32 3.75
CA PHE A 294 15.07 -3.99 4.29
C PHE A 294 13.70 -3.34 4.43
N SER A 295 13.49 -2.61 5.52
CA SER A 295 12.27 -1.85 5.77
C SER A 295 12.62 -0.43 6.18
N LEU A 296 11.73 0.50 5.85
CA LEU A 296 11.81 1.89 6.25
C LEU A 296 10.40 2.31 6.67
N SER A 297 10.30 2.99 7.81
CA SER A 297 9.02 3.48 8.33
C SER A 297 8.89 4.98 8.12
N PHE A 298 7.66 5.47 8.07
CA PHE A 298 7.33 6.87 7.84
C PHE A 298 6.25 7.34 8.80
N HIS A 299 6.23 8.65 9.08
CA HIS A 299 5.07 9.29 9.68
C HIS A 299 4.93 10.74 9.23
N ALA A 300 3.68 11.19 9.24
CA ALA A 300 3.28 12.53 8.87
C ALA A 300 2.48 13.23 9.99
N THR A 301 2.74 12.86 11.24
CA THR A 301 2.02 13.34 12.42
C THR A 301 2.88 14.17 13.39
N ASP A 302 2.24 15.15 14.03
CA ASP A 302 2.74 15.88 15.21
C ASP A 302 1.97 15.44 16.47
N PRO A 303 2.62 15.32 17.65
CA PRO A 303 1.91 15.05 18.90
C PRO A 303 0.84 16.09 19.16
N PHE A 304 -0.33 15.66 19.64
CA PHE A 304 -1.40 16.58 20.01
C PHE A 304 -0.91 17.52 21.13
N PRO A 305 -1.07 18.86 21.01
CA PRO A 305 -0.54 19.79 22.00
C PRO A 305 -1.13 19.58 23.39
N GLU A 306 -0.26 19.39 24.39
CA GLU A 306 -0.67 19.36 25.80
C GLU A 306 -1.04 20.76 26.31
N ALA A 307 -0.39 21.79 25.76
CA ALA A 307 -0.61 23.19 26.07
C ALA A 307 -1.42 23.89 24.96
N TRP A 308 -2.05 25.01 25.31
CA TRP A 308 -2.81 25.83 24.38
C TRP A 308 -1.90 26.42 23.29
N PRO A 309 -2.23 26.23 21.99
CA PRO A 309 -1.43 26.78 20.91
C PRO A 309 -1.36 28.32 20.92
N PRO A 310 -0.21 28.93 20.57
CA PRO A 310 -0.04 30.39 20.58
C PRO A 310 -1.05 31.16 19.72
N TRP A 311 -1.54 30.57 18.63
CA TRP A 311 -2.54 31.18 17.75
C TRP A 311 -3.96 31.18 18.37
N ILE A 312 -4.23 30.36 19.39
CA ILE A 312 -5.47 30.40 20.17
C ILE A 312 -5.41 31.47 21.27
N ASN A 313 -4.22 31.90 21.71
CA ASN A 313 -4.08 32.95 22.73
C ASN A 313 -4.72 34.29 22.31
N ALA A 314 -4.97 34.52 21.02
CA ALA A 314 -5.76 35.67 20.55
C ALA A 314 -7.21 35.67 21.09
N PHE A 315 -7.79 34.50 21.38
CA PHE A 315 -9.13 34.37 21.98
C PHE A 315 -9.13 34.56 23.51
N ALA A 316 -7.98 34.42 24.19
CA ALA A 316 -7.84 34.68 25.62
C ALA A 316 -8.18 36.14 25.99
N ALA A 317 -7.99 37.06 25.04
CA ALA A 317 -8.32 38.49 25.17
C ALA A 317 -9.83 38.79 25.22
N ILE A 318 -10.70 37.83 24.87
CA ILE A 318 -12.16 37.99 24.80
C ILE A 318 -12.86 37.24 25.96
N GLY A 319 -12.21 37.15 27.13
CA GLY A 319 -12.82 36.62 28.37
C GLY A 319 -12.71 35.11 28.60
N TRP A 320 -11.98 34.38 27.74
CA TRP A 320 -11.80 32.93 27.83
C TRP A 320 -10.58 32.49 28.68
N GLY A 321 -9.83 33.44 29.26
CA GLY A 321 -8.62 33.14 30.04
C GLY A 321 -8.84 32.23 31.26
N ILE A 322 -10.02 32.26 31.89
CA ILE A 322 -10.37 31.37 33.01
C ILE A 322 -10.48 29.91 32.52
N LEU A 323 -11.08 29.70 31.35
CA LEU A 323 -11.25 28.36 30.78
C LEU A 323 -9.88 27.74 30.48
N MET A 324 -8.99 28.50 29.84
CA MET A 324 -7.62 28.07 29.51
C MET A 324 -6.76 27.77 30.76
N ALA A 325 -7.05 28.41 31.89
CA ALA A 325 -6.34 28.19 33.15
C ALA A 325 -6.77 26.93 33.92
N ILE A 326 -7.97 26.39 33.63
CA ILE A 326 -8.55 25.26 34.38
C ILE A 326 -8.74 23.99 33.54
N THR A 327 -8.44 24.03 32.24
CA THR A 327 -8.55 22.88 31.34
C THR A 327 -7.41 22.82 30.32
N SER A 328 -7.05 21.61 29.89
CA SER A 328 -6.09 21.42 28.80
C SER A 328 -6.74 21.67 27.45
N PHE A 329 -5.91 21.99 26.44
CA PHE A 329 -6.40 22.18 25.08
C PHE A 329 -7.13 20.94 24.55
N ARG A 330 -6.64 19.74 24.88
CA ARG A 330 -7.27 18.47 24.49
C ARG A 330 -8.68 18.32 25.08
N GLN A 331 -8.84 18.52 26.39
CA GLN A 331 -10.15 18.44 27.06
C GLN A 331 -11.16 19.44 26.50
N PHE A 332 -10.70 20.65 26.15
CA PHE A 332 -11.54 21.63 25.48
C PHE A 332 -12.00 21.15 24.10
N VAL A 333 -11.10 20.63 23.26
CA VAL A 333 -11.44 20.14 21.92
C VAL A 333 -12.33 18.88 21.98
N GLU A 334 -12.13 17.99 22.96
CA GLU A 334 -13.04 16.86 23.24
C GLU A 334 -14.45 17.36 23.55
N TRP A 335 -14.56 18.36 24.42
CA TRP A 335 -15.85 18.97 24.75
C TRP A 335 -16.51 19.60 23.53
N VAL A 336 -15.79 20.38 22.71
CA VAL A 336 -16.33 21.00 21.49
C VAL A 336 -16.81 19.91 20.50
N THR A 337 -16.01 18.88 20.29
CA THR A 337 -16.28 17.81 19.32
C THR A 337 -17.52 17.02 19.72
N GLY A 338 -17.55 16.51 20.96
CA GLY A 338 -18.64 15.65 21.45
C GLY A 338 -19.90 16.41 21.84
N SER A 339 -19.76 17.59 22.47
CA SER A 339 -20.90 18.29 23.08
C SER A 339 -21.51 19.37 22.20
N VAL A 340 -20.78 19.88 21.21
CA VAL A 340 -21.25 20.97 20.34
C VAL A 340 -21.41 20.48 18.90
N ILE A 341 -20.31 20.10 18.23
CA ILE A 341 -20.34 19.80 16.79
C ILE A 341 -21.17 18.54 16.50
N THR A 342 -20.92 17.45 17.20
CA THR A 342 -21.67 16.19 17.01
C THR A 342 -23.18 16.39 17.23
N ARG A 343 -23.57 17.16 18.25
CA ARG A 343 -24.98 17.49 18.51
C ARG A 343 -25.62 18.34 17.40
N ILE A 344 -24.88 19.31 16.86
CA ILE A 344 -25.35 20.13 15.73
C ILE A 344 -25.53 19.27 14.48
N LEU A 345 -24.56 18.40 14.14
CA LEU A 345 -24.64 17.52 12.97
C LEU A 345 -25.82 16.55 13.08
N GLN A 346 -26.04 15.95 14.25
CA GLN A 346 -27.21 15.11 14.51
C GLN A 346 -28.52 15.90 14.37
N GLY A 347 -28.55 17.14 14.88
CA GLY A 347 -29.69 18.05 14.71
C GLY A 347 -29.98 18.44 13.25
N LEU A 348 -28.98 18.38 12.37
CA LEU A 348 -29.10 18.60 10.92
C LEU A 348 -29.38 17.31 10.13
N GLY A 349 -29.57 16.18 10.80
CA GLY A 349 -29.89 14.88 10.17
C GLY A 349 -28.67 14.09 9.66
N TYR A 350 -27.45 14.53 9.97
CA TYR A 350 -26.23 13.77 9.70
C TYR A 350 -25.91 12.84 10.88
N ASP A 351 -26.00 11.53 10.66
CA ASP A 351 -25.60 10.50 11.65
C ASP A 351 -24.08 10.29 11.62
N LEU A 352 -23.34 11.37 11.92
CA LEU A 352 -21.88 11.43 11.93
C LEU A 352 -21.40 11.74 13.34
N VAL A 353 -20.58 10.85 13.89
CA VAL A 353 -19.83 11.09 15.13
C VAL A 353 -18.41 11.44 14.75
N LEU A 354 -17.99 12.67 15.04
CA LEU A 354 -16.61 13.08 14.82
C LEU A 354 -15.71 12.43 15.89
N PRO A 355 -14.54 11.89 15.52
CA PRO A 355 -13.63 11.32 16.50
C PRO A 355 -13.07 12.42 17.41
N ASN A 356 -13.01 12.12 18.71
CA ASN A 356 -12.33 12.98 19.68
C ASN A 356 -10.87 13.24 19.27
N PRO A 357 -10.27 14.37 19.67
CA PRO A 357 -8.87 14.64 19.42
C PRO A 357 -7.98 13.50 19.92
N GLY A 358 -7.24 12.94 18.97
CA GLY A 358 -6.36 11.81 19.15
C GLY A 358 -5.07 12.13 19.90
N ARG A 359 -4.11 11.20 19.79
CA ARG A 359 -2.74 11.42 20.25
C ARG A 359 -1.92 12.26 19.27
N TYR A 360 -2.32 12.26 18.00
CA TYR A 360 -1.60 12.89 16.91
C TYR A 360 -2.50 13.78 16.07
N LEU A 361 -1.92 14.86 15.57
CA LEU A 361 -2.47 15.73 14.53
C LEU A 361 -1.68 15.54 13.23
N PRO A 362 -2.28 15.80 12.06
CA PRO A 362 -1.52 15.89 10.82
C PRO A 362 -0.50 17.02 10.89
N ARG A 363 0.71 16.78 10.37
CA ARG A 363 1.67 17.86 10.09
C ARG A 363 1.11 18.80 9.03
N GLN A 364 1.66 20.02 8.99
CA GLN A 364 1.20 21.06 8.07
C GLN A 364 1.54 20.82 6.60
N ASP A 365 2.53 19.95 6.32
CA ASP A 365 3.01 19.60 4.99
C ASP A 365 2.31 18.38 4.39
N VAL A 366 1.40 17.73 5.13
CA VAL A 366 0.57 16.62 4.62
C VAL A 366 -0.32 17.11 3.49
N ILE A 367 -0.37 16.36 2.38
CA ILE A 367 -1.25 16.70 1.27
C ILE A 367 -2.73 16.74 1.72
N PRO A 368 -3.54 17.73 1.28
CA PRO A 368 -4.88 17.96 1.83
C PRO A 368 -5.81 16.74 1.80
N ILE A 369 -5.65 15.85 0.82
CA ILE A 369 -6.48 14.65 0.68
C ILE A 369 -6.19 13.59 1.77
N LEU A 370 -4.99 13.58 2.36
CA LEU A 370 -4.60 12.66 3.44
C LEU A 370 -4.87 13.24 4.84
N LEU A 371 -5.13 14.54 4.98
CA LEU A 371 -5.40 15.15 6.29
C LEU A 371 -6.51 14.43 7.10
N PRO A 372 -7.66 14.04 6.51
CA PRO A 372 -8.70 13.37 7.27
C PRO A 372 -8.27 11.99 7.78
N SER A 373 -7.51 11.23 6.98
CA SER A 373 -7.05 9.90 7.35
C SER A 373 -5.93 9.96 8.39
N VAL A 374 -4.98 10.89 8.25
CA VAL A 374 -3.94 11.12 9.28
C VAL A 374 -4.56 11.42 10.64
N TYR A 375 -5.55 12.31 10.66
CA TYR A 375 -6.27 12.67 11.88
C TYR A 375 -7.06 11.50 12.45
N ALA A 376 -7.81 10.78 11.61
CA ALA A 376 -8.60 9.62 12.02
C ALA A 376 -7.74 8.51 12.61
N MET A 377 -6.59 8.20 12.00
CA MET A 377 -5.66 7.18 12.48
C MET A 377 -4.96 7.61 13.79
N GLY A 378 -4.58 8.88 13.90
CA GLY A 378 -4.01 9.45 15.12
C GLY A 378 -4.98 9.50 16.30
N SER A 379 -6.29 9.36 16.03
CA SER A 379 -7.37 9.40 17.03
C SER A 379 -8.14 8.09 17.21
N HIS A 380 -7.82 7.04 16.43
CA HIS A 380 -8.58 5.81 16.44
C HIS A 380 -8.33 4.99 17.72
N GLU A 381 -9.37 4.83 18.55
CA GLU A 381 -9.30 3.91 19.68
C GLU A 381 -9.41 2.46 19.22
N LEU A 382 -8.31 1.71 19.40
CA LEU A 382 -8.26 0.28 19.11
C LEU A 382 -9.28 -0.50 19.95
N SER A 383 -10.01 -1.40 19.29
CA SER A 383 -10.88 -2.37 19.95
C SER A 383 -10.09 -3.32 20.84
N GLN A 384 -10.75 -3.99 21.79
CA GLN A 384 -10.08 -4.99 22.63
C GLN A 384 -9.49 -6.14 21.80
N GLN A 385 -10.17 -6.54 20.72
CA GLN A 385 -9.67 -7.56 19.80
C GLN A 385 -8.39 -7.10 19.11
N GLN A 386 -8.35 -5.87 18.60
CA GLN A 386 -7.16 -5.31 17.96
C GLN A 386 -5.99 -5.19 18.94
N LYS A 387 -6.24 -4.74 20.17
CA LYS A 387 -5.22 -4.71 21.24
C LYS A 387 -4.67 -6.11 21.54
N ASN A 388 -5.52 -7.13 21.57
CA ASN A 388 -5.09 -8.51 21.78
C ASN A 388 -4.22 -9.03 20.61
N ILE A 389 -4.58 -8.67 19.38
CA ILE A 389 -3.83 -9.04 18.16
C ILE A 389 -2.44 -8.39 18.14
N LEU A 390 -2.37 -7.08 18.41
CA LEU A 390 -1.10 -6.34 18.42
C LEU A 390 -0.23 -6.70 19.64
N GLY A 391 -0.85 -7.21 20.70
CA GLY A 391 -0.18 -7.62 21.91
C GLY A 391 0.31 -6.44 22.77
N PRO A 392 1.04 -6.72 23.86
CA PRO A 392 1.46 -5.70 24.81
C PRO A 392 2.54 -4.75 24.28
N ASN A 393 3.24 -5.13 23.20
CA ASN A 393 4.35 -4.38 22.61
C ASN A 393 3.93 -3.65 21.32
N LEU A 394 2.68 -3.17 21.23
CA LEU A 394 2.14 -2.51 20.03
C LEU A 394 2.83 -1.19 19.64
N GLY A 395 3.81 -0.74 20.43
CA GLY A 395 4.54 0.51 20.20
C GLY A 395 3.63 1.73 20.23
N ASP A 396 3.98 2.76 19.47
CA ASP A 396 3.10 3.89 19.25
C ASP A 396 2.27 3.74 17.97
N TRP A 397 1.26 2.86 18.05
CA TRP A 397 0.40 2.52 16.92
C TRP A 397 -0.38 3.73 16.34
N TYR A 398 -0.44 4.87 17.02
CA TYR A 398 -1.22 6.03 16.57
C TYR A 398 -0.43 6.91 15.60
N GLN A 399 0.90 6.82 15.64
CA GLN A 399 1.77 7.48 14.67
C GLN A 399 1.54 6.86 13.28
N ASN A 400 1.43 7.68 12.24
CA ASN A 400 1.06 7.22 10.90
C ASN A 400 1.49 8.20 9.80
N ASP A 401 1.54 7.74 8.56
CA ASP A 401 1.86 8.51 7.35
C ASP A 401 0.61 8.99 6.57
N GLY A 402 -0.59 8.78 7.14
CA GLY A 402 -1.89 9.05 6.52
C GLY A 402 -2.58 7.86 5.89
N VAL A 403 -1.92 6.72 5.76
CA VAL A 403 -2.52 5.48 5.25
C VAL A 403 -2.18 4.27 6.13
N VAL A 404 -0.95 4.21 6.65
CA VAL A 404 -0.42 3.10 7.44
C VAL A 404 0.14 3.59 8.77
N ASN A 405 -0.13 2.86 9.85
CA ASN A 405 0.47 3.13 11.16
C ASN A 405 1.97 2.82 11.12
N THR A 406 2.80 3.72 11.63
CA THR A 406 4.28 3.66 11.52
C THR A 406 4.87 2.37 12.09
N GLU A 407 4.31 1.88 13.20
CA GLU A 407 4.69 0.60 13.84
C GLU A 407 4.44 -0.61 12.93
N SER A 408 3.51 -0.53 11.99
CA SER A 408 3.19 -1.62 11.06
C SER A 408 4.24 -1.80 9.96
N MET A 409 5.09 -0.79 9.73
CA MET A 409 6.03 -0.74 8.59
C MET A 409 7.37 -1.45 8.87
N ILE A 410 7.69 -1.75 10.13
CA ILE A 410 8.98 -2.32 10.54
C ILE A 410 9.24 -3.70 9.94
N GLY A 411 8.17 -4.49 9.77
CA GLY A 411 8.21 -5.88 9.35
C GLY A 411 7.21 -6.73 10.16
N PRO A 412 6.88 -7.94 9.69
CA PRO A 412 5.91 -8.80 10.35
C PRO A 412 6.45 -9.38 11.66
N GLY A 413 5.71 -9.20 12.76
CA GLY A 413 6.05 -9.75 14.07
C GLY A 413 7.46 -9.39 14.54
N ASN A 414 8.16 -10.31 15.19
CA ASN A 414 9.51 -10.07 15.73
C ASN A 414 10.62 -10.46 14.74
N THR A 415 10.45 -10.14 13.45
CA THR A 415 11.42 -10.52 12.39
C THR A 415 12.39 -9.40 12.01
N ALA A 416 12.27 -8.23 12.65
CA ALA A 416 13.07 -7.06 12.36
C ALA A 416 14.23 -6.85 13.35
N SER A 417 15.29 -6.23 12.86
CA SER A 417 16.44 -5.77 13.63
C SER A 417 16.82 -4.39 13.12
N ALA A 418 17.20 -3.49 14.04
CA ALA A 418 17.66 -2.16 13.65
C ALA A 418 18.90 -2.26 12.75
N ILE A 419 18.96 -1.45 11.68
CA ILE A 419 20.10 -1.45 10.75
C ILE A 419 21.43 -1.14 11.46
N GLY A 420 21.37 -0.35 12.53
CA GLY A 420 22.49 -0.04 13.42
C GLY A 420 23.17 -1.23 14.09
N SER A 421 22.48 -2.37 14.20
CA SER A 421 23.04 -3.61 14.75
C SER A 421 23.69 -4.51 13.69
N LEU A 422 23.79 -4.06 12.43
CA LEU A 422 24.53 -4.78 11.41
C LEU A 422 25.98 -5.02 11.86
N PRO A 423 26.46 -6.28 11.86
CA PRO A 423 27.80 -6.59 12.38
C PRO A 423 28.90 -6.05 11.47
N ASP A 424 28.65 -6.03 10.16
CA ASP A 424 29.56 -5.56 9.12
C ASP A 424 28.78 -5.41 7.79
N PHE A 425 29.43 -4.89 6.74
CA PHE A 425 28.82 -4.63 5.44
C PHE A 425 29.01 -5.75 4.40
N ASP A 426 29.63 -6.87 4.74
CA ASP A 426 29.79 -8.02 3.84
C ASP A 426 28.47 -8.82 3.71
N PHE A 427 27.70 -8.51 2.67
CA PHE A 427 26.45 -9.21 2.35
C PHE A 427 26.66 -10.58 1.67
N SER A 428 27.89 -11.08 1.55
CA SER A 428 28.14 -12.46 1.12
C SER A 428 27.79 -13.47 2.24
N ILE A 429 27.94 -13.06 3.52
CA ILE A 429 27.77 -13.90 4.71
C ILE A 429 26.29 -14.26 4.95
N ALA A 430 26.03 -15.50 5.36
CA ALA A 430 24.68 -16.06 5.47
C ALA A 430 23.79 -15.39 6.54
N GLY A 431 24.37 -14.86 7.62
CA GLY A 431 23.64 -14.37 8.81
C GLY A 431 22.82 -13.08 8.62
N LYS A 432 22.84 -12.46 7.44
CA LYS A 432 22.12 -11.21 7.15
C LYS A 432 20.84 -11.40 6.34
N ARG A 433 20.49 -12.65 6.00
CA ARG A 433 19.28 -13.02 5.25
C ARG A 433 18.21 -13.56 6.20
N GLY A 434 16.94 -13.42 5.82
CA GLY A 434 15.81 -13.90 6.62
C GLY A 434 15.42 -13.00 7.81
N ILE A 435 15.98 -11.79 7.87
CA ILE A 435 15.68 -10.77 8.89
C ILE A 435 15.41 -9.46 8.14
N TYR A 436 14.45 -8.68 8.61
CA TYR A 436 14.23 -7.30 8.17
C TYR A 436 15.24 -6.38 8.83
N TRP A 437 16.14 -5.79 8.05
CA TRP A 437 17.00 -4.71 8.51
C TRP A 437 16.24 -3.39 8.43
N HIS A 438 15.73 -2.95 9.57
CA HIS A 438 14.93 -1.73 9.68
C HIS A 438 15.83 -0.50 9.66
N LEU A 439 15.67 0.33 8.64
CA LEU A 439 16.46 1.52 8.37
C LEU A 439 16.16 2.66 9.35
N GLY A 440 15.06 2.57 10.09
CA GLY A 440 14.59 3.60 11.02
C GLY A 440 13.28 4.23 10.54
N VAL A 441 12.97 5.39 11.10
CA VAL A 441 11.75 6.14 10.80
C VAL A 441 12.13 7.44 10.09
N ASN A 442 11.40 7.84 9.06
CA ASN A 442 11.47 9.17 8.49
C ASN A 442 10.23 9.97 8.91
N SER A 443 10.44 11.18 9.40
CA SER A 443 9.40 12.05 9.95
C SER A 443 8.99 13.19 9.01
N ARG A 444 9.38 13.11 7.73
CA ARG A 444 9.26 14.20 6.75
C ARG A 444 8.33 13.88 5.60
N MET A 445 8.07 12.61 5.32
CA MET A 445 7.27 12.16 4.20
C MET A 445 5.93 11.62 4.66
N ASP A 446 4.86 12.04 4.00
CA ASP A 446 3.59 11.32 4.01
C ASP A 446 3.60 10.16 3.00
N HIS A 447 2.53 9.35 3.02
CA HIS A 447 2.46 8.14 2.20
C HIS A 447 2.60 8.39 0.69
N ALA A 448 2.21 9.55 0.19
CA ALA A 448 2.30 9.89 -1.23
C ALA A 448 3.71 10.42 -1.59
N ASP A 449 4.35 11.12 -0.66
CA ASP A 449 5.73 11.60 -0.81
C ASP A 449 6.72 10.45 -1.05
N GLU A 450 6.50 9.29 -0.41
CA GLU A 450 7.33 8.08 -0.53
C GLU A 450 7.55 7.64 -1.98
N ILE A 451 6.57 7.90 -2.84
CA ILE A 451 6.56 7.55 -4.25
C ILE A 451 6.58 8.78 -5.17
N GLY A 452 6.83 9.98 -4.63
CA GLY A 452 6.94 11.21 -5.42
C GLY A 452 5.63 11.71 -6.03
N VAL A 453 4.48 11.26 -5.50
CA VAL A 453 3.16 11.64 -6.01
C VAL A 453 2.64 12.85 -5.22
N PHE A 454 2.41 13.96 -5.93
CA PHE A 454 1.92 15.23 -5.34
C PHE A 454 2.84 15.84 -4.27
N ILE A 455 4.15 15.67 -4.42
CA ILE A 455 5.16 16.27 -3.52
C ILE A 455 5.12 17.81 -3.55
N ASP A 456 5.13 18.44 -2.38
CA ASP A 456 5.56 19.84 -2.27
C ASP A 456 7.07 19.90 -2.59
N GLN A 457 7.48 20.82 -3.48
CA GLN A 457 8.88 20.96 -3.92
C GLN A 457 9.87 21.16 -2.75
N ASN A 458 9.39 21.54 -1.56
CA ASN A 458 10.22 21.71 -0.38
C ASN A 458 10.40 20.44 0.48
N THR A 459 9.55 19.42 0.31
CA THR A 459 9.59 18.18 1.12
C THR A 459 10.72 17.25 0.70
N VAL A 460 11.11 17.27 -0.58
CA VAL A 460 12.17 16.42 -1.14
C VAL A 460 13.30 17.27 -1.73
N ARG A 461 14.21 17.77 -0.89
CA ARG A 461 15.54 18.18 -1.38
C ARG A 461 16.42 16.95 -1.55
N LEU A 462 16.33 16.31 -2.71
CA LEU A 462 17.44 15.52 -3.22
C LEU A 462 18.58 16.50 -3.49
N GLN A 463 19.58 16.56 -2.59
CA GLN A 463 20.86 17.16 -2.93
C GLN A 463 21.55 16.26 -3.96
N ILE A 464 21.16 16.40 -5.23
CA ILE A 464 21.98 15.94 -6.34
C ILE A 464 22.95 17.09 -6.62
N PRO A 465 24.27 16.92 -6.38
CA PRO A 465 25.22 17.91 -6.82
C PRO A 465 25.23 17.89 -8.35
N TRP A 466 24.72 18.97 -8.95
CA TRP A 466 24.96 19.26 -10.35
C TRP A 466 26.45 19.56 -10.52
N HIS A 467 27.16 18.68 -11.22
CA HIS A 467 28.46 18.98 -11.82
C HIS A 467 28.38 18.79 -13.33
#